data_AF-A0A354X649-F1
#
_entry.id   AF-A0A354X649-F1
#
_cell.length_a   1.000
_cell.length_b   1.000
_cell.length_c   1.000
_cell.angle_alpha   90.00
_cell.angle_beta   90.00
_cell.angle_gamma   90.00
#
_symmetry.space_group_name_H-M   'P 1'
#
loop_
_entity.id
_entity.type
_entity.pdbx_description
1 polymer ?
#
loop_
_entity_poly.entity_id
_entity_poly.type
_entity_poly.pdbx_seq_one_letter_code
_entity_poly.pdbx_strand_id
1 'polypeptide(L)'
;KKVSNKIHPTKLTDEHGKVLTEISASDVGVFFSDEEVAKSYFFDQLYYDSALELSNIKTNIQEVVIFTKIPKNSIKIPVAGGKSYSPDFAYILKFKDGEQKLNFIVETKDVSSSDQLREEEKAKIKHAEKFFGGKVKIHFKAQFSNNKIVDLIKQTLSLY
;
A
#
# COMPACT_ATOMS: atom_id res chain seq x y z
N LYS A 1 -24.83 -22.93 7.94
CA LYS A 1 -24.19 -21.65 8.35
C LYS A 1 -25.01 -20.50 7.77
N LYS A 2 -25.32 -19.44 8.52
CA LYS A 2 -25.98 -18.23 7.99
C LYS A 2 -24.91 -17.27 7.44
N VAL A 3 -25.15 -16.71 6.26
CA VAL A 3 -24.40 -15.58 5.70
C VAL A 3 -25.16 -14.30 6.08
N SER A 4 -24.45 -13.26 6.50
CA SER A 4 -25.02 -11.98 6.99
C SER A 4 -24.47 -10.83 6.15
N ASN A 5 -25.32 -9.85 5.82
CA ASN A 5 -24.96 -8.61 5.12
C ASN A 5 -24.66 -7.44 6.08
N LYS A 6 -24.48 -7.70 7.39
CA LYS A 6 -24.06 -6.64 8.31
C LYS A 6 -22.70 -6.09 7.88
N ILE A 7 -22.61 -4.77 7.74
CA ILE A 7 -21.35 -4.07 7.48
C ILE A 7 -20.45 -4.34 8.69
N HIS A 8 -19.25 -4.86 8.41
CA HIS A 8 -18.26 -5.11 9.45
C HIS A 8 -17.30 -3.92 9.51
N PRO A 9 -16.95 -3.44 10.72
CA PRO A 9 -15.97 -2.37 10.86
C PRO A 9 -14.63 -2.77 10.22
N THR A 10 -13.91 -1.78 9.72
CA THR A 10 -12.55 -1.94 9.21
C THR A 10 -11.57 -1.28 10.17
N LYS A 11 -10.28 -1.33 9.87
CA LYS A 11 -9.29 -0.55 10.62
C LYS A 11 -9.50 0.96 10.50
N LEU A 12 -10.23 1.42 9.49
CA LEU A 12 -10.46 2.84 9.21
C LEU A 12 -11.93 3.26 9.36
N THR A 13 -12.85 2.32 9.61
CA THR A 13 -14.28 2.60 9.65
C THR A 13 -15.00 1.87 10.77
N ASP A 14 -15.98 2.51 11.38
CA ASP A 14 -16.84 1.90 12.39
C ASP A 14 -17.85 0.89 11.79
N GLU A 15 -18.72 0.34 12.63
CA GLU A 15 -19.75 -0.63 12.25
C GLU A 15 -20.85 -0.04 11.35
N HIS A 16 -20.91 1.28 11.22
CA HIS A 16 -21.80 2.00 10.32
C HIS A 16 -21.11 2.41 9.02
N GLY A 17 -19.82 2.08 8.85
CA GLY A 17 -19.01 2.46 7.69
C GLY A 17 -18.52 3.92 7.73
N LYS A 18 -18.65 4.61 8.86
CA LYS A 18 -18.14 5.97 9.04
C LYS A 18 -16.64 5.92 9.31
N VAL A 19 -15.89 6.83 8.70
CA VAL A 19 -14.43 6.96 8.89
C VAL A 19 -14.11 7.30 10.35
N LEU A 20 -13.15 6.58 10.93
CA LEU A 20 -12.64 6.83 12.27
C LEU A 20 -11.75 8.09 12.28
N THR A 21 -11.82 8.86 13.36
CA THR A 21 -10.96 10.05 13.54
C THR A 21 -9.55 9.72 13.97
N GLU A 22 -9.34 8.53 14.53
CA GLU A 22 -8.05 8.03 15.01
C GLU A 22 -7.98 6.51 14.86
N ILE A 23 -6.77 5.98 14.72
CA ILE A 23 -6.48 4.55 14.69
C ILE A 23 -5.25 4.23 15.53
N SER A 24 -5.06 2.95 15.88
CA SER A 24 -3.86 2.56 16.63
C SER A 24 -2.59 2.80 15.80
N ALA A 25 -1.64 3.56 16.36
CA ALA A 25 -0.33 3.77 15.76
C ALA A 25 0.37 2.44 15.41
N SER A 26 0.21 1.41 16.26
CA SER A 26 0.79 0.08 16.05
C SER A 26 0.31 -0.61 14.77
N ASP A 27 -0.89 -0.26 14.30
CA ASP A 27 -1.41 -0.77 13.03
C ASP A 27 -0.75 -0.09 11.83
N VAL A 28 -0.20 1.12 12.00
CA VAL A 28 0.48 1.88 10.94
C VAL A 28 1.98 1.58 10.93
N GLY A 29 2.66 1.69 12.07
CA GLY A 29 4.10 1.45 12.19
C GLY A 29 4.56 1.36 13.64
N VAL A 30 5.73 0.74 13.87
CA VAL A 30 6.29 0.59 15.22
C VAL A 30 7.21 1.74 15.64
N PHE A 31 7.79 2.44 14.67
CA PHE A 31 8.65 3.60 14.92
C PHE A 31 7.90 4.90 14.64
N PHE A 32 8.29 5.95 15.34
CA PHE A 32 7.73 7.29 15.23
C PHE A 32 8.82 8.29 14.85
N SER A 33 8.45 9.33 14.08
CA SER A 33 9.30 10.48 13.76
C SER A 33 8.49 11.77 13.85
N ASP A 34 9.09 12.83 14.39
CA ASP A 34 8.52 14.18 14.44
C ASP A 34 8.71 14.97 13.12
N GLU A 35 9.29 14.33 12.10
CA GLU A 35 9.49 14.97 10.79
C GLU A 35 8.18 15.14 10.02
N GLU A 36 8.12 16.17 9.17
CA GLU A 36 6.94 16.43 8.34
C GLU A 36 6.70 15.31 7.31
N VAL A 37 5.44 14.91 7.19
CA VAL A 37 4.96 14.00 6.15
C VAL A 37 4.75 14.74 4.82
N ALA A 38 4.72 14.02 3.71
CA ALA A 38 4.35 14.58 2.41
C ALA A 38 2.91 15.12 2.45
N LYS A 39 2.65 16.20 1.70
CA LYS A 39 1.33 16.87 1.66
C LYS A 39 0.21 15.95 1.17
N SER A 40 0.55 14.96 0.37
CA SER A 40 -0.36 13.96 -0.17
C SER A 40 -0.50 12.72 0.73
N TYR A 41 0.13 12.68 1.90
CA TYR A 41 -0.02 11.58 2.84
C TYR A 41 -1.33 11.70 3.61
N PHE A 42 -2.03 10.57 3.79
CA PHE A 42 -3.37 10.56 4.38
C PHE A 42 -3.39 10.83 5.89
N PHE A 43 -2.37 10.35 6.62
CA PHE A 43 -2.25 10.60 8.06
C PHE A 43 -1.40 11.85 8.32
N ASP A 44 -1.57 12.44 9.50
CA ASP A 44 -0.83 13.58 10.00
C ASP A 44 0.45 13.18 10.76
N GLN A 45 0.47 11.97 11.32
CA GLN A 45 1.61 11.44 12.08
C GLN A 45 2.46 10.45 11.28
N LEU A 46 3.78 10.52 11.49
CA LEU A 46 4.74 9.69 10.79
C LEU A 46 5.09 8.42 11.60
N TYR A 47 4.37 7.33 11.31
CA TYR A 47 4.69 6.00 11.80
C TYR A 47 5.20 5.08 10.69
N TYR A 48 6.28 4.34 10.95
CA TYR A 48 6.97 3.52 9.95
C TYR A 48 7.54 2.23 10.55
N ASP A 49 7.81 1.24 9.71
CA ASP A 49 8.47 -0.01 10.06
C ASP A 49 9.84 -0.18 9.35
N SER A 50 10.27 0.74 8.47
CA SER A 50 11.61 0.75 7.87
C SER A 50 12.10 2.14 7.43
N ALA A 51 13.41 2.28 7.21
CA ALA A 51 13.99 3.51 6.64
C ALA A 51 13.45 3.85 5.24
N LEU A 52 13.05 2.85 4.46
CA LEU A 52 12.46 3.04 3.14
C LEU A 52 11.03 3.60 3.25
N GLU A 53 10.23 3.09 4.20
CA GLU A 53 8.91 3.65 4.50
C GLU A 53 9.00 5.10 4.97
N LEU A 54 9.93 5.39 5.89
CA LEU A 54 10.19 6.75 6.36
C LEU A 54 10.49 7.68 5.18
N SER A 55 11.37 7.25 4.27
CA SER A 55 11.70 8.00 3.04
C SER A 55 10.47 8.20 2.15
N ASN A 56 9.66 7.16 1.94
CA ASN A 56 8.46 7.24 1.10
C ASN A 56 7.43 8.21 1.67
N ILE A 57 7.14 8.15 2.98
CA ILE A 57 6.13 8.99 3.65
C ILE A 57 6.50 10.47 3.56
N LYS A 58 7.79 10.80 3.56
CA LYS A 58 8.30 12.19 3.47
C LYS A 58 8.38 12.71 2.04
N THR A 59 8.32 11.83 1.03
CA THR A 59 8.57 12.22 -0.35
C THR A 59 7.32 12.80 -1.00
N ASN A 60 7.37 14.08 -1.37
CA ASN A 60 6.33 14.71 -2.18
C ASN A 60 6.51 14.31 -3.66
N ILE A 61 5.43 13.80 -4.27
CA ILE A 61 5.42 13.33 -5.66
C ILE A 61 4.26 14.00 -6.38
N GLN A 62 4.56 14.76 -7.44
CA GLN A 62 3.59 15.63 -8.12
C GLN A 62 2.37 14.86 -8.66
N GLU A 63 2.58 13.63 -9.14
CA GLU A 63 1.55 12.80 -9.74
C GLU A 63 0.72 12.00 -8.73
N VAL A 64 1.08 12.06 -7.44
CA VAL A 64 0.33 11.45 -6.35
C VAL A 64 -0.72 12.43 -5.84
N VAL A 65 -1.99 12.06 -5.97
CA VAL A 65 -3.11 12.84 -5.42
C VAL A 65 -3.17 12.65 -3.91
N ILE A 66 -3.17 11.39 -3.49
CA ILE A 66 -3.14 10.99 -2.08
C ILE A 66 -2.54 9.59 -1.96
N PHE A 67 -1.85 9.33 -0.86
CA PHE A 67 -1.35 8.00 -0.53
C PHE A 67 -1.37 7.74 0.98
N THR A 68 -1.32 6.48 1.36
CA THR A 68 -1.37 6.08 2.78
C THR A 68 -0.59 4.81 3.01
N LYS A 69 -0.08 4.63 4.24
CA LYS A 69 0.21 3.27 4.72
C LYS A 69 -1.11 2.53 4.87
N ILE A 70 -1.11 1.25 4.54
CA ILE A 70 -2.25 0.38 4.76
C ILE A 70 -2.10 -0.20 6.17
N PRO A 71 -3.07 0.03 7.08
CA PRO A 71 -2.96 -0.52 8.43
C PRO A 71 -2.85 -2.05 8.39
N LYS A 72 -2.03 -2.62 9.27
CA LYS A 72 -1.77 -4.06 9.36
C LYS A 72 -3.08 -4.85 9.35
N ASN A 73 -3.13 -5.91 8.55
CA ASN A 73 -4.28 -6.80 8.38
C ASN A 73 -5.54 -6.18 7.74
N SER A 74 -5.46 -5.00 7.10
CA SER A 74 -6.61 -4.37 6.42
C SER A 74 -6.95 -5.01 5.08
N ILE A 75 -5.94 -5.44 4.32
CA ILE A 75 -6.11 -6.18 3.07
C ILE A 75 -5.41 -7.52 3.24
N LYS A 76 -6.15 -8.62 3.12
CA LYS A 76 -5.61 -9.98 3.27
C LYS A 76 -5.55 -10.68 1.92
N ILE A 77 -4.45 -10.47 1.21
CA ILE A 77 -4.20 -11.15 -0.06
C ILE A 77 -3.65 -12.55 0.26
N PRO A 78 -4.31 -13.62 -0.19
CA PRO A 78 -3.87 -14.98 0.09
C PRO A 78 -2.56 -15.31 -0.63
N VAL A 79 -1.69 -16.07 0.03
CA VAL A 79 -0.48 -16.67 -0.54
C VAL A 79 -0.45 -18.17 -0.26
N ALA A 80 0.48 -18.89 -0.91
CA ALA A 80 0.62 -20.33 -0.73
C ALA A 80 0.83 -20.71 0.75
N GLY A 81 0.34 -21.90 1.13
CA GLY A 81 0.48 -22.41 2.50
C GLY A 81 -0.48 -21.79 3.53
N GLY A 82 -1.60 -21.22 3.08
CA GLY A 82 -2.66 -20.72 3.98
C GLY A 82 -2.33 -19.39 4.69
N LYS A 83 -1.24 -18.74 4.31
CA LYS A 83 -0.86 -17.41 4.82
C LYS A 83 -1.52 -16.31 3.99
N SER A 84 -1.53 -15.10 4.52
CA SER A 84 -1.95 -13.88 3.79
C SER A 84 -0.98 -12.75 4.07
N TYR A 85 -0.92 -11.79 3.17
CA TYR A 85 -0.17 -10.55 3.37
C TYR A 85 -1.05 -9.32 3.10
N SER A 86 -0.61 -8.17 3.61
CA SER A 86 -1.13 -6.85 3.26
C SER A 86 -0.05 -6.08 2.51
N PRO A 87 -0.38 -5.34 1.44
CA PRO A 87 0.55 -4.35 0.90
C PRO A 87 0.83 -3.26 1.94
N ASP A 88 1.94 -2.54 1.77
CA ASP A 88 2.39 -1.53 2.73
C ASP A 88 1.79 -0.16 2.43
N PHE A 89 1.68 0.20 1.14
CA PHE A 89 1.15 1.49 0.72
C PHE A 89 0.08 1.38 -0.37
N ALA A 90 -0.83 2.34 -0.36
CA ALA A 90 -1.78 2.60 -1.44
C ALA A 90 -1.60 4.04 -1.95
N TYR A 91 -1.52 4.22 -3.25
CA TYR A 91 -1.35 5.49 -3.95
C TYR A 91 -2.49 5.71 -4.94
N ILE A 92 -3.09 6.90 -4.93
CA ILE A 92 -3.97 7.37 -5.99
C ILE A 92 -3.14 8.25 -6.93
N LEU A 93 -2.91 7.76 -8.14
CA LEU A 93 -2.10 8.46 -9.15
C LEU A 93 -3.00 9.17 -10.15
N LYS A 94 -2.63 10.40 -10.51
CA LYS A 94 -3.25 11.16 -11.61
C LYS A 94 -2.49 10.90 -12.90
N PHE A 95 -3.19 10.40 -13.91
CA PHE A 95 -2.64 10.13 -15.24
C PHE A 95 -2.83 11.35 -16.16
N LYS A 96 -2.10 11.36 -17.28
CA LYS A 96 -2.10 12.48 -18.24
C LYS A 96 -3.45 12.73 -18.90
N ASP A 97 -4.25 11.66 -19.05
CA ASP A 97 -5.63 11.69 -19.52
C ASP A 97 -6.62 12.26 -18.47
N GLY A 98 -6.13 12.58 -17.26
CA GLY A 98 -6.94 13.05 -16.15
C GLY A 98 -7.58 11.92 -15.33
N GLU A 99 -7.44 10.65 -15.73
CA GLU A 99 -7.91 9.51 -14.95
C GLU A 99 -7.14 9.41 -13.64
N GLN A 100 -7.84 9.04 -12.57
CA GLN A 100 -7.21 8.67 -11.30
C GLN A 100 -7.27 7.15 -11.13
N LYS A 101 -6.14 6.50 -10.83
CA LYS A 101 -6.09 5.04 -10.60
C LYS A 101 -5.44 4.72 -9.28
N LEU A 102 -5.96 3.68 -8.63
CA LEU A 102 -5.42 3.13 -7.38
C LEU A 102 -4.23 2.21 -7.70
N ASN A 103 -3.14 2.39 -6.98
CA ASN A 103 -1.91 1.63 -7.16
C ASN A 103 -1.44 1.16 -5.78
N PHE A 104 -1.14 -0.12 -5.63
CA PHE A 104 -0.62 -0.68 -4.40
C PHE A 104 0.87 -0.95 -4.54
N ILE A 105 1.62 -0.60 -3.50
CA ILE A 105 3.04 -0.89 -3.39
C ILE A 105 3.24 -1.90 -2.27
N VAL A 106 3.94 -2.97 -2.61
CA VAL A 106 4.41 -4.00 -1.69
C VAL A 106 5.89 -3.74 -1.44
N GLU A 107 6.29 -3.60 -0.18
CA GLU A 107 7.69 -3.34 0.17
C GLU A 107 8.45 -4.67 0.31
N THR A 108 9.61 -4.76 -0.34
CA THR A 108 10.51 -5.91 -0.26
C THR A 108 11.78 -5.51 0.49
N LYS A 109 11.94 -6.02 1.72
CA LYS A 109 13.07 -5.72 2.61
C LYS A 109 14.15 -6.81 2.45
N ASP A 110 15.42 -6.39 2.35
CA ASP A 110 16.63 -7.21 2.43
C ASP A 110 17.01 -8.18 1.29
N VAL A 111 16.99 -7.74 0.03
CA VAL A 111 17.79 -8.40 -1.03
C VAL A 111 18.45 -7.44 -1.98
N SER A 112 19.79 -7.44 -1.97
CA SER A 112 20.65 -6.88 -3.01
C SER A 112 20.81 -7.80 -4.22
N SER A 113 20.38 -9.07 -4.14
CA SER A 113 20.45 -10.07 -5.21
C SER A 113 19.17 -10.90 -5.34
N SER A 114 18.87 -11.33 -6.56
CA SER A 114 17.50 -11.30 -7.05
C SER A 114 16.84 -12.64 -7.31
N ASP A 115 17.42 -13.76 -6.88
CA ASP A 115 17.09 -15.03 -7.55
C ASP A 115 16.14 -15.94 -6.75
N GLN A 116 16.10 -15.85 -5.42
CA GLN A 116 15.18 -16.66 -4.60
C GLN A 116 13.95 -15.89 -4.12
N LEU A 117 14.07 -14.59 -3.84
CA LEU A 117 12.97 -13.74 -3.35
C LEU A 117 12.03 -13.23 -4.47
N ARG A 118 12.42 -13.35 -5.74
CA ARG A 118 11.57 -12.97 -6.88
C ARG A 118 10.29 -13.81 -6.96
N GLU A 119 10.33 -15.11 -6.67
CA GLU A 119 9.18 -15.97 -6.95
C GLU A 119 8.05 -15.81 -5.92
N GLU A 120 8.37 -15.64 -4.64
CA GLU A 120 7.35 -15.35 -3.62
C GLU A 120 6.70 -13.99 -3.83
N GLU A 121 7.49 -12.96 -4.16
CA GLU A 121 6.98 -11.61 -4.42
C GLU A 121 6.19 -11.53 -5.73
N LYS A 122 6.67 -12.17 -6.81
CA LYS A 122 5.87 -12.32 -8.03
C LYS A 122 4.57 -13.06 -7.76
N ALA A 123 4.59 -14.10 -6.93
CA ALA A 123 3.39 -14.83 -6.55
C ALA A 123 2.42 -13.95 -5.74
N LYS A 124 2.94 -13.13 -4.82
CA LYS A 124 2.16 -12.13 -4.08
C LYS A 124 1.47 -11.14 -5.02
N ILE A 125 2.23 -10.56 -5.96
CA ILE A 125 1.71 -9.64 -6.98
C ILE A 125 0.63 -10.33 -7.83
N LYS A 126 0.93 -11.51 -8.37
CA LYS A 126 0.01 -12.28 -9.22
C LYS A 126 -1.28 -12.64 -8.47
N HIS A 127 -1.18 -13.03 -7.20
CA HIS A 127 -2.36 -13.31 -6.38
C HIS A 127 -3.18 -12.05 -6.14
N ALA A 128 -2.53 -10.90 -5.92
CA ALA A 128 -3.21 -9.64 -5.73
C ALA A 128 -3.93 -9.17 -6.99
N GLU A 129 -3.24 -9.19 -8.14
CA GLU A 129 -3.83 -8.88 -9.45
C GLU A 129 -5.05 -9.76 -9.73
N LYS A 130 -4.97 -11.06 -9.43
CA LYS A 130 -6.12 -11.97 -9.55
C LYS A 130 -7.23 -11.66 -8.55
N PHE A 131 -6.89 -11.29 -7.32
CA PHE A 131 -7.85 -10.97 -6.26
C PHE A 131 -8.69 -9.74 -6.61
N PHE A 132 -8.08 -8.74 -7.26
CA PHE A 132 -8.73 -7.48 -7.62
C PHE A 132 -9.23 -7.41 -9.09
N GLY A 133 -8.76 -8.32 -9.95
CA GLY A 133 -9.04 -8.35 -11.39
C GLY A 133 -10.53 -8.34 -11.70
N GLY A 134 -11.03 -7.20 -12.19
CA GLY A 134 -12.40 -7.01 -12.68
C GLY A 134 -13.23 -5.94 -11.96
N LYS A 135 -12.76 -5.39 -10.82
CA LYS A 135 -13.52 -4.38 -10.05
C LYS A 135 -12.87 -3.00 -10.01
N VAL A 136 -11.55 -2.93 -9.99
CA VAL A 136 -10.77 -1.68 -9.97
C VAL A 136 -9.51 -1.90 -10.79
N LYS A 137 -9.12 -0.93 -11.63
CA LYS A 137 -7.80 -0.94 -12.29
C LYS A 137 -6.74 -0.69 -11.20
N ILE A 138 -6.01 -1.74 -10.84
CA ILE A 138 -5.02 -1.73 -9.78
C ILE A 138 -3.69 -2.22 -10.34
N HIS A 139 -2.61 -1.51 -10.01
CA HIS A 139 -1.24 -1.98 -10.26
C HIS A 139 -0.56 -2.34 -8.96
N PHE A 140 0.14 -3.47 -8.96
CA PHE A 140 1.01 -3.88 -7.85
C PHE A 140 2.47 -3.71 -8.25
N LYS A 141 3.25 -3.05 -7.40
CA LYS A 141 4.71 -2.93 -7.58
C LYS A 141 5.43 -3.36 -6.32
N ALA A 142 6.52 -4.11 -6.49
CA ALA A 142 7.47 -4.36 -5.42
C ALA A 142 8.50 -3.21 -5.37
N GLN A 143 8.76 -2.67 -4.17
CA GLN A 143 9.84 -1.71 -3.95
C GLN A 143 10.99 -2.34 -3.17
N PHE A 144 12.15 -2.41 -3.82
CA PHE A 144 13.41 -2.87 -3.24
C PHE A 144 14.23 -1.70 -2.68
N SER A 145 15.16 -1.98 -1.77
CA SER A 145 16.01 -0.97 -1.10
C SER A 145 16.87 -0.13 -2.07
N ASN A 146 17.19 -0.65 -3.25
CA ASN A 146 17.93 0.06 -4.30
C ASN A 146 17.04 0.88 -5.24
N ASN A 147 15.72 0.96 -5.00
CA ASN A 147 14.77 1.69 -5.84
C ASN A 147 14.01 2.74 -5.04
N LYS A 148 13.91 3.95 -5.61
CA LYS A 148 13.09 5.02 -5.04
C LYS A 148 11.64 4.85 -5.49
N ILE A 149 10.70 5.18 -4.61
CA ILE A 149 9.27 5.14 -4.92
C ILE A 149 8.90 6.01 -6.13
N VAL A 150 9.58 7.15 -6.29
CA VAL A 150 9.40 8.07 -7.42
C VAL A 150 9.64 7.36 -8.75
N ASP A 151 10.65 6.50 -8.83
CA ASP A 151 10.99 5.79 -10.06
C ASP A 151 9.92 4.74 -10.40
N LEU A 152 9.39 4.04 -9.39
CA LEU A 152 8.30 3.08 -9.56
C LEU A 152 7.00 3.74 -10.01
N ILE A 153 6.69 4.92 -9.46
CA ILE A 153 5.51 5.69 -9.86
C ILE A 153 5.67 6.17 -11.31
N LYS A 154 6.82 6.72 -11.68
CA LYS A 154 7.10 7.12 -13.08
C LYS A 154 6.97 5.97 -14.06
N GLN A 155 7.50 4.79 -13.72
CA GLN A 155 7.32 3.59 -14.54
C GLN A 155 5.85 3.21 -14.70
N THR A 156 5.07 3.27 -13.61
CA THR A 156 3.62 2.98 -13.66
C THR A 156 2.87 3.97 -14.54
N LEU A 157 3.22 5.25 -14.47
CA LEU A 157 2.62 6.29 -15.31
C LEU A 157 2.94 6.12 -16.80
N SER A 158 4.13 5.62 -17.14
CA SER A 158 4.52 5.38 -18.55
C SER A 158 3.77 4.24 -19.25
N LEU A 159 2.96 3.46 -18.52
CA LEU A 159 2.11 2.42 -19.10
C LEU A 159 0.84 2.97 -19.78
N TYR A 160 0.59 4.29 -19.66
CA TYR A 160 -0.57 5.01 -20.17
C TYR A 160 -0.15 6.34 -20.81
#